data_AF-A0A9P5JWL3-F1
#
_entry.id   AF-A0A9P5JWL3-F1
#
_cell.length_a   1.000
_cell.length_b   1.000
_cell.length_c   1.000
_cell.angle_alpha   90.00
_cell.angle_beta   90.00
_cell.angle_gamma   90.00
#
_symmetry.space_group_name_H-M   'P 1'
#
loop_
_entity.id
_entity.type
_entity.pdbx_description
1 polymer ?
#
loop_
_entity_poly.entity_id
_entity_poly.type
_entity_poly.pdbx_seq_one_letter_code
_entity_poly.pdbx_strand_id
1 'polypeptide(L)'
;MSTASVSASLDSLVKIPERFEKWQRLDDSEPFAQLHRNFWGKSMAEEEKAWHEQQSISDPSSNNQSPEEKSGENTLESKDDDITPGCYVLDIDNELIGIKRIWVRAEYIRIYDFLVEYYEEIHKRDFLAPAAVLTGQPGIGKSIWLLYALLRCLAEKRPVIWGSKSAPHMFVQEGVYDMGKWFPDVVYNNFIWTLLDSDESQNGGIPEEFVQHSTKIFVICTMSPVKKH
;
A
#
# COMPACT_ATOMS: atom_id res chain seq x y z
N MET A 1 -6.86 0.37 -22.73
CA MET A 1 -6.33 -0.97 -23.03
C MET A 1 -6.94 -1.92 -22.02
N SER A 2 -7.60 -2.99 -22.47
CA SER A 2 -8.16 -3.98 -21.56
C SER A 2 -7.03 -4.85 -21.05
N THR A 3 -6.58 -4.63 -19.83
CA THR A 3 -5.72 -5.57 -19.12
C THR A 3 -6.53 -6.86 -18.92
N ALA A 4 -5.96 -8.00 -19.30
CA ALA A 4 -6.58 -9.28 -18.97
C ALA A 4 -6.71 -9.33 -17.45
N SER A 5 -7.95 -9.49 -16.95
CA SER A 5 -8.19 -9.64 -15.52
C SER A 5 -7.56 -10.95 -15.07
N VAL A 6 -6.37 -10.85 -14.47
CA VAL A 6 -5.76 -11.97 -13.76
C VAL A 6 -6.71 -12.32 -12.63
N SER A 7 -7.12 -13.59 -12.57
CA SER A 7 -7.98 -14.07 -11.50
C SER A 7 -7.31 -13.81 -10.15
N ALA A 8 -8.03 -13.15 -9.26
CA ALA A 8 -7.55 -12.83 -7.91
C ALA A 8 -7.88 -13.94 -6.89
N SER A 9 -8.33 -15.11 -7.37
CA SER A 9 -8.67 -16.26 -6.54
C SER A 9 -7.43 -17.03 -6.09
N LEU A 10 -7.39 -17.47 -4.83
CA LEU A 10 -6.28 -18.24 -4.27
C LEU A 10 -5.84 -19.41 -5.16
N ASP A 11 -6.79 -20.28 -5.57
CA ASP A 11 -6.50 -21.50 -6.33
C ASP A 11 -5.93 -21.22 -7.72
N SER A 12 -6.18 -20.02 -8.26
CA SER A 12 -5.61 -19.58 -9.54
C SER A 12 -4.21 -18.99 -9.41
N LEU A 13 -3.84 -18.51 -8.21
CA LEU A 13 -2.59 -17.81 -7.96
C LEU A 13 -1.50 -18.75 -7.43
N VAL A 14 -1.88 -19.71 -6.60
CA VAL A 14 -0.94 -20.59 -5.91
C VAL A 14 -1.36 -22.05 -6.01
N LYS A 15 -0.36 -22.93 -6.09
CA LYS A 15 -0.53 -24.37 -5.90
C LYS A 15 0.27 -24.80 -4.68
N ILE A 16 -0.43 -25.12 -3.60
CA ILE A 16 0.16 -25.61 -2.35
C ILE A 16 0.35 -27.13 -2.47
N PRO A 17 1.60 -27.65 -2.42
CA PRO A 17 1.84 -29.09 -2.39
C PRO A 17 1.11 -29.81 -1.24
N GLU A 18 0.63 -31.03 -1.47
CA GLU A 18 -0.12 -31.83 -0.47
C GLU A 18 0.66 -32.11 0.82
N ARG A 19 2.00 -32.08 0.76
CA ARG A 19 2.88 -32.27 1.92
C ARG A 19 2.88 -31.08 2.90
N PHE A 20 2.34 -29.94 2.49
CA PHE A 20 2.29 -28.74 3.31
C PHE A 20 0.91 -28.54 3.92
N GLU A 21 0.88 -27.95 5.10
CA GLU A 21 -0.36 -27.53 5.73
C GLU A 21 -1.02 -26.46 4.86
N LYS A 22 -2.33 -26.59 4.65
CA LYS A 22 -3.08 -25.60 3.88
C LYS A 22 -3.08 -24.29 4.63
N TRP A 23 -2.94 -23.19 3.89
CA TRP A 23 -3.09 -21.86 4.44
C TRP A 23 -4.48 -21.68 5.04
N GLN A 24 -4.52 -21.09 6.23
CA GLN A 24 -5.76 -20.89 6.96
C GLN A 24 -6.28 -19.50 6.64
N ARG A 25 -7.54 -19.43 6.21
CA ARG A 25 -8.22 -18.14 6.07
C ARG A 25 -8.41 -17.54 7.45
N LEU A 26 -8.07 -16.27 7.60
CA LEU A 26 -8.33 -15.51 8.82
C LEU A 26 -9.82 -15.40 9.09
N ASP A 27 -10.18 -15.36 10.37
CA ASP A 27 -11.55 -15.07 10.81
C ASP A 27 -11.92 -13.63 10.45
N ASP A 28 -13.19 -13.37 10.17
CA ASP A 28 -13.65 -12.03 9.75
C ASP A 28 -13.48 -10.97 10.87
N SER A 29 -13.30 -11.39 12.12
CA SER A 29 -12.96 -10.51 13.25
C SER A 29 -11.48 -10.13 13.27
N GLU A 30 -10.61 -10.86 12.57
CA GLU A 30 -9.18 -10.57 12.55
C GLU A 30 -8.87 -9.26 11.83
N PRO A 31 -7.90 -8.50 12.35
CA PRO A 31 -7.21 -7.45 11.67
C PRO A 31 -7.29 -7.27 10.16
N PHE A 32 -6.52 -8.11 9.48
CA PHE A 32 -6.35 -8.00 8.06
C PHE A 32 -7.60 -8.43 7.30
N ALA A 33 -8.44 -9.29 7.87
CA ALA A 33 -9.71 -9.66 7.28
C ALA A 33 -10.69 -8.47 7.23
N GLN A 34 -10.75 -7.67 8.31
CA GLN A 34 -11.54 -6.43 8.33
C GLN A 34 -10.99 -5.41 7.33
N LEU A 35 -9.66 -5.25 7.26
CA LEU A 35 -9.02 -4.35 6.29
C LEU A 35 -9.36 -4.75 4.85
N HIS A 36 -9.24 -6.04 4.53
CA HIS A 36 -9.63 -6.60 3.24
C HIS A 36 -11.10 -6.30 2.93
N ARG A 37 -12.02 -6.62 3.85
CA ARG A 37 -13.45 -6.37 3.67
C ARG A 37 -13.77 -4.91 3.38
N ASN A 38 -13.09 -3.99 4.03
CA ASN A 38 -13.35 -2.55 3.91
C ASN A 38 -12.78 -1.94 2.62
N PHE A 39 -11.69 -2.49 2.09
CA PHE A 39 -10.97 -1.89 0.96
C PHE A 39 -11.05 -2.70 -0.34
N TRP A 40 -11.40 -3.98 -0.31
CA TRP A 40 -11.38 -4.82 -1.50
C TRP A 40 -12.36 -4.33 -2.57
N GLY A 41 -11.84 -3.76 -3.67
CA GLY A 41 -12.64 -3.17 -4.72
C GLY A 41 -13.22 -1.78 -4.41
N LYS A 42 -12.81 -1.15 -3.31
CA LYS A 42 -13.25 0.21 -2.95
C LYS A 42 -12.55 1.24 -3.84
N SER A 43 -13.30 2.20 -4.39
CA SER A 43 -12.73 3.22 -5.27
C SER A 43 -11.95 4.29 -4.48
N MET A 44 -10.62 4.23 -4.55
CA MET A 44 -9.75 5.26 -3.95
C MET A 44 -9.86 6.63 -4.64
N ALA A 45 -10.26 6.67 -5.92
CA ALA A 45 -10.45 7.92 -6.65
C ALA A 45 -11.71 8.67 -6.20
N GLU A 46 -12.75 7.93 -5.79
CA GLU A 46 -13.95 8.52 -5.20
C GLU A 46 -13.66 9.11 -3.81
N GLU A 47 -12.83 8.45 -3.01
CA GLU A 47 -12.36 8.95 -1.70
C GLU A 47 -11.57 10.26 -1.86
N GLU A 48 -10.60 10.31 -2.77
CA GLU A 48 -9.83 11.52 -3.07
C GLU A 48 -10.75 12.67 -3.52
N LYS A 49 -11.68 12.39 -4.44
CA LYS A 49 -12.64 13.38 -4.92
C LYS A 49 -13.55 13.90 -3.79
N ALA A 50 -14.09 13.00 -2.97
CA ALA A 50 -14.96 13.38 -1.85
C ALA A 50 -14.21 14.25 -0.82
N TRP A 51 -12.94 13.95 -0.56
CA TRP A 51 -12.11 14.75 0.33
C TRP A 51 -11.93 16.19 -0.21
N HIS A 52 -11.63 16.34 -1.49
CA HIS A 52 -11.49 17.66 -2.13
C HIS A 52 -12.81 18.46 -2.13
N GLU A 53 -13.94 17.80 -2.40
CA GLU A 53 -15.26 18.45 -2.36
C GLU A 53 -15.59 18.98 -0.96
N GLN A 54 -15.27 18.22 0.10
CA GLN A 54 -15.49 18.66 1.48
C GLN A 54 -14.66 19.91 1.84
N GLN A 55 -13.40 19.99 1.39
CA GLN A 55 -12.55 21.16 1.63
C GLN A 55 -13.08 22.42 0.93
N SER A 56 -13.68 22.27 -0.25
CA SER A 56 -14.24 23.40 -1.00
C SER A 56 -15.49 24.03 -0.37
N ILE A 57 -16.22 23.27 0.45
CA ILE A 57 -17.46 23.72 1.12
C ILE A 57 -17.15 24.49 2.42
N SER A 58 -15.99 24.24 3.04
CA SER A 58 -15.58 24.83 4.31
C SER A 58 -14.95 26.23 4.20
N ASP A 59 -15.05 26.90 3.04
CA ASP A 59 -14.51 28.26 2.82
C ASP A 59 -15.64 29.30 2.61
N PRO A 60 -16.23 29.89 3.68
CA PRO A 60 -17.34 30.85 3.56
C PRO A 60 -16.90 32.30 3.31
N SER A 61 -15.61 32.57 3.10
CA SER A 61 -15.04 33.92 3.27
C SER A 61 -14.67 34.66 1.97
N SER A 62 -15.20 34.28 0.81
CA SER A 62 -14.94 34.99 -0.47
C SER A 62 -16.19 35.64 -1.08
N ASN A 63 -17.06 36.21 -0.26
CA ASN A 63 -18.09 37.11 -0.75
C ASN A 63 -18.36 38.24 0.25
N ASN A 64 -17.53 39.28 0.20
CA ASN A 64 -17.95 40.65 0.42
C ASN A 64 -16.90 41.60 -0.17
N GLN A 65 -17.20 42.14 -1.35
CA GLN A 65 -16.54 43.34 -1.86
C GLN A 65 -16.96 44.54 -1.00
N SER A 66 -15.99 45.25 -0.46
CA SER A 66 -16.12 46.65 -0.07
C SER A 66 -14.76 47.32 -0.30
N PRO A 67 -14.67 48.43 -1.05
CA PRO A 67 -13.43 49.15 -1.23
C PRO A 67 -13.33 50.26 -0.18
N GLU A 68 -12.49 50.09 0.85
CA GLU A 68 -12.03 51.24 1.63
C GLU A 68 -10.67 50.98 2.29
N GLU A 69 -9.78 51.95 2.11
CA GLU A 69 -8.41 52.02 2.56
C GLU A 69 -8.31 52.09 4.10
N LYS A 70 -7.38 51.33 4.72
CA LYS A 70 -6.36 51.86 5.65
C LYS A 70 -5.50 50.79 6.32
N SER A 71 -4.19 51.03 6.21
CA SER A 71 -3.13 50.88 7.21
C SER A 71 -3.22 49.75 8.25
N GLY A 72 -2.30 48.80 8.10
CA GLY A 72 -1.32 48.50 9.15
C GLY A 72 -1.75 47.54 10.24
N GLU A 73 -1.65 46.24 9.96
CA GLU A 73 -1.22 45.25 10.95
C GLU A 73 -0.72 44.01 10.21
N ASN A 74 0.52 43.59 10.48
CA ASN A 74 1.13 42.40 9.91
C ASN A 74 0.53 41.16 10.59
N THR A 75 -0.69 40.80 10.22
CA THR A 75 -1.21 39.46 10.49
C THR A 75 -0.62 38.54 9.42
N LEU A 76 0.37 37.74 9.81
CA LEU A 76 0.82 36.58 9.04
C LEU A 76 -0.36 35.61 8.91
N GLU A 77 -1.22 35.85 7.93
CA GLU A 77 -2.10 34.84 7.38
C GLU A 77 -1.19 33.81 6.71
N SER A 78 -0.85 32.74 7.45
CA SER A 78 -0.37 31.50 6.86
C SER A 78 -1.51 30.93 6.03
N LYS A 79 -1.63 31.38 4.79
CA LYS A 79 -2.38 30.65 3.78
C LYS A 79 -1.76 29.25 3.73
N ASP A 80 -2.59 28.25 3.98
CA ASP A 80 -2.26 26.83 3.87
C ASP A 80 -1.92 26.46 2.41
N ASP A 81 -0.83 27.01 1.89
CA ASP A 81 -0.25 26.68 0.57
C ASP A 81 0.41 25.29 0.57
N ASP A 82 0.30 24.53 1.67
CA ASP A 82 0.95 23.22 1.87
C ASP A 82 0.15 22.05 1.25
N ILE A 83 -1.11 22.26 0.83
CA ILE A 83 -1.89 21.22 0.12
C ILE A 83 -1.55 21.25 -1.36
N THR A 84 -0.49 20.53 -1.71
CA THR A 84 -0.16 20.30 -3.12
C THR A 84 -1.24 19.46 -3.81
N PRO A 85 -1.59 19.75 -5.08
CA PRO A 85 -2.49 18.90 -5.86
C PRO A 85 -2.06 17.43 -5.84
N GLY A 86 -3.01 16.52 -5.58
CA GLY A 86 -2.75 15.08 -5.44
C GLY A 86 -2.39 14.62 -4.03
N CYS A 87 -2.60 15.47 -3.01
CA CYS A 87 -2.61 15.05 -1.61
C CYS A 87 -4.04 15.00 -1.06
N TYR A 88 -4.36 13.99 -0.25
CA TYR A 88 -5.66 13.86 0.40
C TYR A 88 -5.56 13.04 1.69
N VAL A 89 -6.56 13.14 2.57
CA VAL A 89 -6.67 12.27 3.75
C VAL A 89 -7.50 11.05 3.37
N LEU A 90 -6.97 9.85 3.62
CA LEU A 90 -7.70 8.60 3.48
C LEU A 90 -8.08 8.06 4.86
N ASP A 91 -9.38 7.86 5.07
CA ASP A 91 -9.93 7.22 6.26
C ASP A 91 -9.80 5.70 6.15
N ILE A 92 -9.19 5.07 7.16
CA ILE A 92 -8.95 3.63 7.21
C ILE A 92 -10.04 2.90 8.01
N ASP A 93 -10.82 3.63 8.81
CA ASP A 93 -11.94 3.17 9.68
C ASP A 93 -11.72 1.79 10.32
N ASN A 94 -10.46 1.51 10.66
CA ASN A 94 -10.02 0.25 11.20
C ASN A 94 -9.04 0.59 12.31
N GLU A 95 -9.44 0.49 13.58
CA GLU A 95 -8.64 0.87 14.78
C GLU A 95 -7.37 0.01 14.98
N LEU A 96 -7.07 -0.81 14.01
CA LEU A 96 -6.63 -2.16 14.21
C LEU A 96 -5.13 -2.30 13.91
N ILE A 97 -4.60 -1.31 13.20
CA ILE A 97 -3.17 -0.96 13.16
C ILE A 97 -2.94 0.33 13.98
N GLY A 98 -3.93 0.78 14.76
CA GLY A 98 -3.89 2.05 15.49
C GLY A 98 -3.92 3.31 14.60
N ILE A 99 -4.03 3.14 13.28
CA ILE A 99 -4.03 4.23 12.29
C ILE A 99 -5.44 4.40 11.75
N LYS A 100 -6.09 5.50 12.13
CA LYS A 100 -7.45 5.83 11.65
C LYS A 100 -7.46 6.53 10.30
N ARG A 101 -6.41 7.30 10.01
CA ARG A 101 -6.30 8.15 8.83
C ARG A 101 -4.86 8.22 8.36
N ILE A 102 -4.66 8.28 7.06
CA ILE A 102 -3.34 8.55 6.47
C ILE A 102 -3.42 9.80 5.59
N TRP A 103 -2.36 10.62 5.66
CA TRP A 103 -2.13 11.68 4.70
C TRP A 103 -1.45 11.08 3.48
N VAL A 104 -2.20 10.94 2.39
CA VAL A 104 -1.68 10.46 1.11
C VAL A 104 -0.98 11.63 0.43
N ARG A 105 0.30 11.45 0.12
CA ARG A 105 1.12 12.43 -0.58
C ARG A 105 1.13 12.15 -2.07
N ALA A 106 1.33 13.18 -2.89
CA ALA A 106 1.54 13.01 -4.32
C ALA A 106 2.72 12.07 -4.66
N GLU A 107 3.77 12.01 -3.83
CA GLU A 107 4.85 11.03 -3.99
C GLU A 107 4.36 9.59 -3.86
N TYR A 108 3.37 9.33 -2.99
CA TYR A 108 2.91 7.96 -2.76
C TYR A 108 2.26 7.39 -4.01
N ILE A 109 1.42 8.20 -4.65
CA ILE A 109 0.76 7.90 -5.92
C ILE A 109 1.83 7.67 -7.00
N ARG A 110 2.76 8.62 -7.18
CA ARG A 110 3.82 8.52 -8.20
C ARG A 110 4.68 7.27 -8.07
N ILE A 111 5.07 6.91 -6.84
CA ILE A 111 5.88 5.70 -6.60
C ILE A 111 5.04 4.44 -6.89
N TYR A 112 3.78 4.41 -6.47
CA TYR A 112 2.90 3.28 -6.73
C TYR A 112 2.71 3.05 -8.23
N ASP A 113 2.35 4.10 -8.97
CA ASP A 113 2.13 4.06 -10.42
C ASP A 113 3.39 3.61 -11.16
N PHE A 114 4.56 4.14 -10.78
CA PHE A 114 5.84 3.71 -11.33
C PHE A 114 6.09 2.21 -11.12
N LEU A 115 5.78 1.66 -9.92
CA LEU A 115 5.96 0.25 -9.64
C LEU A 115 4.96 -0.64 -10.38
N VAL A 116 3.74 -0.15 -10.61
CA VAL A 116 2.76 -0.82 -11.49
C VAL A 116 3.29 -0.90 -12.92
N GLU A 117 3.75 0.21 -13.49
CA GLU A 117 4.33 0.23 -14.83
C GLU A 117 5.55 -0.71 -14.93
N TYR A 118 6.45 -0.64 -13.94
CA TYR A 118 7.62 -1.51 -13.86
C TYR A 118 7.24 -3.00 -13.80
N TYR A 119 6.24 -3.35 -13.00
CA TYR A 119 5.71 -4.70 -12.89
C TYR A 119 5.17 -5.21 -14.24
N GLU A 120 4.34 -4.41 -14.92
CA GLU A 120 3.74 -4.78 -16.21
C GLU A 120 4.81 -4.93 -17.31
N GLU A 121 5.85 -4.10 -17.32
CA GLU A 121 6.96 -4.20 -18.26
C GLU A 121 7.80 -5.47 -18.06
N ILE A 122 8.02 -5.88 -16.81
CA ILE A 122 8.79 -7.10 -16.51
C ILE A 122 7.95 -8.36 -16.71
N HIS A 123 6.65 -8.30 -16.44
CA HIS A 123 5.74 -9.43 -16.69
C HIS A 123 5.77 -9.87 -18.17
N LYS A 124 5.99 -8.93 -19.10
CA LYS A 124 6.16 -9.24 -20.54
C LYS A 124 7.45 -9.99 -20.88
N ARG A 125 8.46 -9.95 -19.99
CA ARG A 125 9.79 -10.50 -20.24
C ARG A 125 10.02 -11.85 -19.59
N ASP A 126 9.17 -12.32 -18.69
CA ASP A 126 9.05 -13.72 -18.22
C ASP A 126 10.32 -14.44 -17.67
N PHE A 127 11.43 -13.73 -17.42
CA PHE A 127 12.71 -14.37 -17.04
C PHE A 127 13.16 -14.13 -15.59
N LEU A 128 12.74 -13.05 -14.92
CA LEU A 128 13.22 -12.71 -13.57
C LEU A 128 12.12 -12.06 -12.73
N ALA A 129 12.07 -12.45 -11.46
CA ALA A 129 11.23 -11.80 -10.47
C ALA A 129 11.70 -10.34 -10.28
N PRO A 130 10.83 -9.35 -10.53
CA PRO A 130 11.18 -7.97 -10.24
C PRO A 130 11.41 -7.80 -8.72
N ALA A 131 12.19 -6.80 -8.36
CA ALA A 131 12.31 -6.34 -6.99
C ALA A 131 12.53 -4.83 -6.95
N ALA A 132 11.99 -4.18 -5.93
CA ALA A 132 12.16 -2.75 -5.69
C ALA A 132 12.52 -2.50 -4.23
N VAL A 133 13.45 -1.58 -4.01
CA VAL A 133 13.82 -1.10 -2.67
C VAL A 133 13.50 0.38 -2.58
N LEU A 134 12.61 0.73 -1.68
CA LEU A 134 12.28 2.12 -1.35
C LEU A 134 13.13 2.57 -0.17
N THR A 135 14.02 3.51 -0.43
CA THR A 135 14.90 4.09 0.58
C THR A 135 14.60 5.57 0.79
N GLY A 136 15.08 6.10 1.91
CA GLY A 136 14.90 7.49 2.28
C GLY A 136 15.25 7.74 3.73
N GLN A 137 15.33 9.01 4.10
CA GLN A 137 15.66 9.41 5.47
C GLN A 137 14.70 8.78 6.50
N PRO A 138 15.17 8.49 7.73
CA PRO A 138 14.29 8.09 8.81
C PRO A 138 13.14 9.09 9.01
N GLY A 139 11.92 8.58 9.22
CA GLY A 139 10.74 9.42 9.44
C GLY A 139 10.06 10.00 8.19
N ILE A 140 10.57 9.77 6.97
CA ILE A 140 9.99 10.35 5.74
C ILE A 140 8.64 9.73 5.30
N GLY A 141 8.17 8.69 6.01
CA GLY A 141 6.87 8.04 5.74
C GLY A 141 6.93 6.74 4.93
N LYS A 142 8.07 6.04 4.87
CA LYS A 142 8.21 4.80 4.08
C LYS A 142 7.23 3.69 4.51
N SER A 143 7.11 3.41 5.80
CA SER A 143 6.17 2.40 6.32
C SER A 143 4.71 2.79 6.04
N ILE A 144 4.39 4.09 6.11
CA ILE A 144 3.07 4.61 5.75
C ILE A 144 2.81 4.45 4.24
N TRP A 145 3.84 4.60 3.41
CA TRP A 145 3.73 4.31 1.98
C TRP A 145 3.42 2.83 1.72
N LEU A 146 4.03 1.88 2.46
CA LEU A 146 3.67 0.45 2.31
C LEU A 146 2.22 0.20 2.68
N LEU A 147 1.72 0.80 3.76
CA LEU A 147 0.31 0.73 4.12
C LEU A 147 -0.57 1.31 3.01
N TYR A 148 -0.21 2.46 2.45
CA TYR A 148 -0.90 3.03 1.28
C TYR A 148 -0.89 2.07 0.09
N ALA A 149 0.26 1.46 -0.24
CA ALA A 149 0.39 0.51 -1.34
C ALA A 149 -0.47 -0.75 -1.11
N LEU A 150 -0.56 -1.24 0.13
CA LEU A 150 -1.47 -2.33 0.50
C LEU A 150 -2.92 -1.93 0.23
N LEU A 151 -3.37 -0.80 0.77
CA LEU A 151 -4.74 -0.30 0.58
C LEU A 151 -5.08 -0.12 -0.91
N ARG A 152 -4.12 0.39 -1.70
CA ARG A 152 -4.28 0.54 -3.14
C ARG A 152 -4.39 -0.80 -3.86
N CYS A 153 -3.59 -1.80 -3.48
CA CYS A 153 -3.73 -3.17 -4.02
C CYS A 153 -5.13 -3.73 -3.72
N LEU A 154 -5.64 -3.57 -2.50
CA LEU A 154 -6.99 -4.03 -2.14
C LEU A 154 -8.07 -3.31 -2.96
N ALA A 155 -7.98 -1.99 -3.06
CA ALA A 155 -8.88 -1.16 -3.88
C ALA A 155 -8.93 -1.63 -5.35
N GLU A 156 -7.77 -1.99 -5.91
CA GLU A 156 -7.64 -2.48 -7.29
C GLU A 156 -7.94 -3.99 -7.43
N LYS A 157 -8.33 -4.67 -6.34
CA LYS A 157 -8.52 -6.14 -6.29
C LYS A 157 -7.28 -6.90 -6.75
N ARG A 158 -6.10 -6.35 -6.48
CA ARG A 158 -4.79 -6.92 -6.81
C ARG A 158 -4.34 -7.83 -5.65
N PRO A 159 -4.04 -9.11 -5.93
CA PRO A 159 -3.46 -9.99 -4.92
C PRO A 159 -2.13 -9.45 -4.40
N VAL A 160 -1.95 -9.48 -3.09
CA VAL A 160 -0.77 -8.92 -2.42
C VAL A 160 -0.43 -9.71 -1.16
N ILE A 161 0.86 -9.88 -0.90
CA ILE A 161 1.40 -10.45 0.32
C ILE A 161 1.89 -9.31 1.21
N TRP A 162 1.43 -9.29 2.45
CA TRP A 162 1.98 -8.44 3.50
C TRP A 162 2.97 -9.26 4.32
N GLY A 163 4.25 -8.93 4.25
CA GLY A 163 5.25 -9.55 5.10
C GLY A 163 5.23 -8.92 6.48
N SER A 164 4.99 -9.75 7.50
CA SER A 164 5.03 -9.34 8.90
C SER A 164 6.02 -10.20 9.68
N LYS A 165 6.40 -9.76 10.88
CA LYS A 165 7.31 -10.50 11.79
C LYS A 165 6.85 -11.91 12.16
N SER A 166 5.55 -12.14 12.28
CA SER A 166 5.01 -13.42 12.79
C SER A 166 4.82 -14.43 11.65
N ALA A 167 4.11 -14.01 10.60
CA ALA A 167 3.87 -14.77 9.39
C ALA A 167 3.42 -13.81 8.27
N PRO A 168 3.72 -14.12 6.99
CA PRO A 168 3.17 -13.37 5.88
C PRO A 168 1.69 -13.70 5.68
N HIS A 169 0.95 -12.68 5.24
CA HIS A 169 -0.48 -12.79 4.97
C HIS A 169 -0.74 -12.51 3.50
N MET A 170 -1.51 -13.39 2.84
CA MET A 170 -1.92 -13.18 1.44
C MET A 170 -3.34 -12.65 1.39
N PHE A 171 -3.52 -11.52 0.71
CA PHE A 171 -4.81 -10.91 0.40
C PHE A 171 -5.22 -11.31 -1.01
N VAL A 172 -6.40 -11.92 -1.13
CA VAL A 172 -6.99 -12.45 -2.36
C VAL A 172 -8.49 -12.23 -2.34
N GLN A 173 -9.17 -12.47 -3.45
CA GLN A 173 -10.61 -12.22 -3.56
C GLN A 173 -11.46 -12.87 -2.44
N GLU A 174 -11.07 -14.05 -1.97
CA GLU A 174 -11.80 -14.79 -0.94
C GLU A 174 -11.59 -14.26 0.49
N GLY A 175 -10.59 -13.41 0.71
CA GLY A 175 -10.21 -12.91 2.02
C GLY A 175 -8.69 -12.90 2.25
N VAL A 176 -8.30 -13.05 3.52
CA VAL A 176 -6.90 -13.05 3.93
C VAL A 176 -6.51 -14.41 4.45
N TYR A 177 -5.34 -14.89 4.05
CA TYR A 177 -4.80 -16.19 4.46
C TYR A 177 -3.49 -16.00 5.22
N ASP A 178 -3.36 -16.67 6.36
CA ASP A 178 -2.07 -16.88 7.02
C ASP A 178 -1.29 -17.95 6.22
N MET A 179 -0.13 -17.55 5.71
CA MET A 179 0.69 -18.40 4.85
C MET A 179 1.62 -19.34 5.65
N GLY A 180 1.75 -19.13 6.96
CA GLY A 180 2.63 -19.88 7.83
C GLY A 180 4.11 -19.79 7.42
N LYS A 181 4.92 -20.74 7.92
CA LYS A 181 6.38 -20.72 7.75
C LYS A 181 6.89 -21.28 6.42
N TRP A 182 6.06 -22.04 5.70
CA TRP A 182 6.45 -22.82 4.51
C TRP A 182 6.02 -22.16 3.19
N PHE A 183 5.58 -20.91 3.25
CA PHE A 183 5.15 -20.15 2.08
C PHE A 183 6.20 -19.98 0.95
N PRO A 184 7.53 -20.00 1.19
CA PRO A 184 8.51 -19.83 0.11
C PRO A 184 8.54 -21.02 -0.86
N ASP A 185 8.19 -22.22 -0.36
CA ASP A 185 8.19 -23.46 -1.13
C ASP A 185 6.91 -23.68 -1.96
N VAL A 186 6.00 -22.70 -1.96
CA VAL A 186 4.73 -22.76 -2.69
C VAL A 186 4.96 -22.37 -4.16
N VAL A 187 4.22 -23.01 -5.07
CA VAL A 187 4.30 -22.70 -6.49
C VAL A 187 3.35 -21.56 -6.80
N TYR A 188 3.91 -20.42 -7.21
CA TYR A 188 3.17 -19.24 -7.64
C TYR A 188 3.00 -19.26 -9.17
N ASN A 189 1.77 -19.12 -9.64
CA ASN A 189 1.47 -19.12 -11.06
C ASN A 189 1.84 -17.78 -11.72
N ASN A 190 1.75 -16.69 -10.98
CA ASN A 190 2.03 -15.31 -11.42
C ASN A 190 2.90 -14.58 -10.39
N PHE A 191 3.51 -13.46 -10.79
CA PHE A 191 4.19 -12.58 -9.86
C PHE A 191 3.19 -11.95 -8.88
N ILE A 192 3.38 -12.17 -7.59
CA ILE A 192 2.55 -11.56 -6.54
C ILE A 192 3.30 -10.41 -5.91
N TRP A 193 2.65 -9.25 -5.75
CA TRP A 193 3.21 -8.11 -5.04
C TRP A 193 3.44 -8.50 -3.58
N THR A 194 4.64 -8.26 -3.07
CA THR A 194 5.00 -8.59 -1.69
C THR A 194 5.61 -7.37 -1.02
N LEU A 195 4.89 -6.83 -0.04
CA LEU A 195 5.22 -5.61 0.67
C LEU A 195 5.95 -5.95 1.97
N LEU A 196 7.20 -5.47 2.12
CA LEU A 196 8.06 -5.78 3.25
C LEU A 196 8.60 -4.50 3.90
N ASP A 197 8.41 -4.35 5.21
CA ASP A 197 9.09 -3.29 5.96
C ASP A 197 10.38 -3.82 6.61
N SER A 198 11.55 -3.31 6.22
CA SER A 198 12.82 -3.76 6.82
C SER A 198 12.94 -3.39 8.29
N ASP A 199 12.26 -2.34 8.73
CA ASP A 199 12.24 -1.95 10.15
C ASP A 199 11.51 -3.03 10.99
N GLU A 200 10.78 -3.92 10.32
CA GLU A 200 10.23 -5.13 10.91
C GLU A 200 11.14 -6.37 10.82
N SER A 201 12.22 -6.35 10.04
CA SER A 201 13.14 -7.49 9.95
C SER A 201 14.11 -7.53 11.13
N GLN A 202 14.42 -8.72 11.65
CA GLN A 202 15.40 -8.87 12.75
C GLN A 202 16.83 -8.49 12.33
N ASN A 203 17.16 -8.61 11.03
CA ASN A 203 18.52 -8.48 10.51
C ASN A 203 18.75 -7.20 9.69
N GLY A 204 17.76 -6.29 9.60
CA GLY A 204 17.88 -5.02 8.88
C GLY A 204 17.98 -5.15 7.35
N GLY A 205 17.38 -6.20 6.78
CA GLY A 205 17.45 -6.54 5.37
C GLY A 205 16.21 -7.31 4.89
N ILE A 206 16.18 -7.63 3.59
CA ILE A 206 15.13 -8.48 3.02
C ILE A 206 15.26 -9.87 3.66
N PRO A 207 14.20 -10.42 4.30
CA PRO A 207 14.26 -11.76 4.89
C PRO A 207 14.58 -12.81 3.83
N GLU A 208 15.45 -13.77 4.14
CA GLU A 208 15.99 -14.75 3.19
C GLU A 208 14.88 -15.58 2.51
N GLU A 209 13.77 -15.82 3.24
CA GLU A 209 12.57 -16.47 2.72
C GLU A 209 11.96 -15.79 1.48
N PHE A 210 12.18 -14.48 1.29
CA PHE A 210 11.72 -13.73 0.11
C PHE A 210 12.79 -13.61 -0.99
N VAL A 211 14.01 -14.10 -0.74
CA VAL A 211 15.17 -13.99 -1.66
C VAL A 211 15.40 -15.31 -2.43
N GLN A 212 14.61 -16.35 -2.16
CA GLN A 212 14.73 -17.64 -2.84
C GLN A 212 14.60 -17.49 -4.37
N HIS A 213 15.57 -18.07 -5.08
CA HIS A 213 15.68 -17.96 -6.52
C HIS A 213 14.52 -18.71 -7.21
N SER A 214 13.92 -18.09 -8.23
CA SER A 214 12.80 -18.62 -9.02
C SER A 214 11.40 -18.52 -8.39
N THR A 215 11.24 -17.79 -7.28
CA THR A 215 9.90 -17.48 -6.75
C THR A 215 9.23 -16.42 -7.63
N LYS A 216 7.94 -16.56 -7.94
CA LYS A 216 7.17 -15.50 -8.61
C LYS A 216 6.64 -14.50 -7.58
N ILE A 217 7.56 -13.88 -6.86
CA ILE A 217 7.27 -12.88 -5.83
C ILE A 217 7.93 -11.57 -6.26
N PHE A 218 7.13 -10.52 -6.46
CA PHE A 218 7.63 -9.16 -6.68
C PHE A 218 7.84 -8.48 -5.33
N VAL A 219 9.09 -8.50 -4.85
CA VAL A 219 9.43 -7.92 -3.56
C VAL A 219 9.53 -6.40 -3.66
N ILE A 220 8.76 -5.69 -2.84
CA ILE A 220 8.83 -4.25 -2.62
C ILE A 220 9.17 -4.03 -1.16
N CYS A 221 10.41 -3.63 -0.89
CA CYS A 221 10.90 -3.48 0.47
C CYS A 221 11.18 -2.02 0.81
N THR A 222 10.72 -1.53 1.96
CA THR A 222 11.17 -0.24 2.49
C THR A 222 12.38 -0.42 3.38
N MET A 223 13.39 0.43 3.21
CA MET A 223 14.62 0.40 3.99
C MET A 223 15.01 1.77 4.53
N SER A 224 15.35 1.82 5.82
CA SER A 224 15.95 2.98 6.47
C SER A 224 17.49 2.84 6.50
N PRO A 225 18.27 3.90 6.20
CA PRO A 225 19.72 3.84 6.37
C PRO A 225 20.09 3.57 7.83
N VAL A 226 20.83 2.48 8.08
CA VAL A 226 21.36 2.17 9.40
C VAL A 226 22.55 3.09 9.68
N LYS A 227 22.51 3.85 10.78
CA LYS A 227 23.71 4.55 11.26
C LYS A 227 24.72 3.49 11.68
N LYS A 228 25.84 3.38 10.97
CA LYS A 228 27.01 2.65 11.48
C LYS A 228 27.51 3.41 12.72
N HIS A 229 27.43 2.78 13.88
CA HIS A 229 28.10 3.21 15.10
C HIS A 229 29.55 2.72 15.12
#